data_AF-A0A924M7L1-F1
#
_entry.id   AF-A0A924M7L1-F1
#
_cell.length_a   1.000
_cell.length_b   1.000
_cell.length_c   1.000
_cell.angle_alpha   90.00
_cell.angle_beta   90.00
_cell.angle_gamma   90.00
#
_symmetry.space_group_name_H-M   'P 1'
#
loop_
_entity.id
_entity.type
_entity.pdbx_description
1 polymer ?
#
loop_
_entity_poly.entity_id
_entity_poly.type
_entity_poly.pdbx_seq_one_letter_code
_entity_poly.pdbx_strand_id
1 'polypeptide(L)'
;MADTPRGVKVIDAFGLTAEQLRTQYPVVYQWLLERLKPEREQNNRASYRDNWWIHGEPRKVMRKQLAGLPRYIATVETAKHRTFQFLDASILPDNMLIAIASNDAFHLGALSSQSHAAWAWANGGSIGMYIGNVRYNKSRCFETFPFPDEDTGLTQDLRNKIAGLGEQIDAHRKRHQAAHPGLTLTGMYNVLEALKAGRDLTAKEKTIHTQGLVGVLKELHDELDAAVPQAYGLKPGLTNDALLTHLVTLNAQRAAEEKAGKVRWLRPEFQNPAFKASQQVLLNQELLAPVFIGQQANLIPENDPKAAKNGKKDVKTSPNAWPSTLPAQVSAIAQLLASAGATLSLTDIEASFKGKGPWKKGLPRILETLAALGRARREGEGWRGL
;
A
#
# COMPACT_ATOMS: atom_id res chain seq x y z
N MET A 1 -8.56 -9.46 19.53
CA MET A 1 -9.43 -9.21 18.35
C MET A 1 -10.88 -9.14 18.79
N ALA A 2 -11.53 -10.23 19.22
CA ALA A 2 -12.90 -10.16 19.75
C ALA A 2 -13.00 -9.84 21.26
N ASP A 3 -11.94 -10.14 22.00
CA ASP A 3 -11.84 -10.02 23.46
C ASP A 3 -10.44 -9.53 23.88
N THR A 4 -10.25 -9.36 25.19
CA THR A 4 -9.03 -8.92 25.86
C THR A 4 -7.85 -9.83 25.50
N PRO A 5 -6.66 -9.26 25.19
CA PRO A 5 -5.48 -10.07 24.91
C PRO A 5 -5.10 -10.97 26.09
N ARG A 6 -4.80 -12.24 25.82
CA ARG A 6 -4.33 -13.20 26.85
C ARG A 6 -2.88 -12.95 27.31
N GLY A 7 -2.20 -11.96 26.75
CA GLY A 7 -0.79 -11.66 27.05
C GLY A 7 0.21 -12.75 26.61
N VAL A 8 -0.23 -13.75 25.83
CA VAL A 8 0.61 -14.85 25.36
C VAL A 8 1.58 -14.37 24.28
N LYS A 9 2.79 -14.93 24.28
CA LYS A 9 3.82 -14.70 23.27
C LYS A 9 4.15 -16.00 22.54
N VAL A 10 4.68 -15.88 21.33
CA VAL A 10 5.15 -17.02 20.52
C VAL A 10 6.66 -16.91 20.32
N ILE A 11 7.35 -18.06 20.38
CA ILE A 11 8.75 -18.14 19.97
C ILE A 11 8.78 -18.29 18.45
N ASP A 12 9.20 -17.22 17.76
CA ASP A 12 9.31 -17.20 16.30
C ASP A 12 10.78 -17.16 15.88
N ALA A 13 11.35 -18.32 15.56
CA ALA A 13 12.72 -18.46 15.09
C ALA A 13 12.86 -18.37 13.56
N PHE A 14 11.82 -17.91 12.85
CA PHE A 14 11.87 -17.79 11.40
C PHE A 14 12.99 -16.83 10.95
N GLY A 15 13.80 -17.29 9.98
CA GLY A 15 14.93 -16.51 9.44
C GLY A 15 16.28 -16.83 10.07
N LEU A 16 16.32 -17.63 11.15
CA LEU A 16 17.54 -18.12 11.77
C LEU A 16 17.83 -19.56 11.35
N THR A 17 19.11 -19.90 11.19
CA THR A 17 19.56 -21.30 11.23
C THR A 17 19.55 -21.83 12.67
N ALA A 18 19.62 -23.15 12.84
CA ALA A 18 19.74 -23.76 14.16
C ALA A 18 20.98 -23.25 14.92
N GLU A 19 22.10 -23.08 14.22
CA GLU A 19 23.36 -22.60 14.78
C GLU A 19 23.26 -21.14 15.20
N GLN A 20 22.63 -20.29 14.38
CA GLN A 20 22.37 -18.90 14.73
C GLN A 20 21.44 -18.80 15.94
N LEU A 21 20.36 -19.59 15.98
CA LEU A 21 19.45 -19.65 17.11
C LEU A 21 20.19 -20.11 18.39
N ARG A 22 21.04 -21.12 18.29
CA ARG A 22 21.86 -21.62 19.41
C ARG A 22 22.84 -20.57 19.93
N THR A 23 23.47 -19.82 19.03
CA THR A 23 24.53 -18.87 19.38
C THR A 23 23.95 -17.57 19.92
N GLN A 24 22.88 -17.05 19.30
CA GLN A 24 22.28 -15.77 19.64
C GLN A 24 21.22 -15.89 20.76
N TYR A 25 20.53 -17.03 20.84
CA TYR A 25 19.42 -17.26 21.77
C TYR A 25 19.50 -18.66 22.41
N PRO A 26 20.58 -18.99 23.15
CA PRO A 26 20.84 -20.34 23.67
C PRO A 26 19.70 -20.88 24.55
N VAL A 27 19.06 -20.04 25.36
CA VAL A 27 17.91 -20.44 26.20
C VAL A 27 16.70 -20.84 25.36
N VAL A 28 16.41 -20.11 24.27
CA VAL A 28 15.32 -20.42 23.35
C VAL A 28 15.64 -21.70 22.58
N TYR A 29 16.88 -21.85 22.12
CA TYR A 29 17.34 -23.05 21.45
C TYR A 29 17.15 -24.29 22.33
N GLN A 30 17.62 -24.26 23.58
CA GLN A 30 17.47 -25.36 24.52
C GLN A 30 16.00 -25.68 24.78
N TRP A 31 15.16 -24.66 24.98
CA TRP A 31 13.72 -24.84 25.18
C TRP A 31 13.05 -25.61 24.03
N LEU A 32 13.35 -25.22 22.79
CA LEU A 32 12.81 -25.88 21.60
C LEU A 32 13.45 -27.27 21.39
N LEU A 33 14.75 -27.43 21.67
CA LEU A 33 15.46 -28.69 21.52
C LEU A 33 14.87 -29.79 22.40
N GLU A 34 14.58 -29.48 23.66
CA GLU A 34 14.07 -30.45 24.63
C GLU A 34 12.60 -30.81 24.42
N ARG A 35 11.79 -29.86 23.93
CA ARG A 35 10.31 -30.00 23.89
C ARG A 35 9.76 -30.22 22.50
N LEU A 36 10.35 -29.60 21.49
CA LEU A 36 9.82 -29.59 20.12
C LEU A 36 10.54 -30.60 19.22
N LYS A 37 11.86 -30.73 19.32
CA LYS A 37 12.64 -31.62 18.45
C LYS A 37 12.21 -33.10 18.53
N PRO A 38 12.00 -33.71 19.73
CA PRO A 38 11.61 -35.13 19.80
C PRO A 38 10.29 -35.44 19.10
N GLU A 39 9.33 -34.52 19.16
CA GLU A 39 8.06 -34.63 18.43
C GLU A 39 8.26 -34.43 16.92
N ARG A 40 9.05 -33.41 16.54
CA ARG A 40 9.32 -33.08 15.14
C ARG A 40 10.03 -34.20 14.40
N GLU A 41 10.96 -34.91 15.02
CA GLU A 41 11.72 -36.01 14.41
C GLU A 41 10.84 -37.17 13.94
N GLN A 42 9.69 -37.39 14.57
CA GLN A 42 8.72 -38.42 14.18
C GLN A 42 7.82 -37.99 13.01
N ASN A 43 7.92 -36.73 12.56
CA ASN A 43 7.06 -36.22 11.50
C ASN A 43 7.46 -36.76 10.13
N ASN A 44 6.51 -37.24 9.33
CA ASN A 44 6.78 -37.78 7.99
C ASN A 44 7.38 -36.74 7.01
N ARG A 45 7.13 -35.44 7.21
CA ARG A 45 7.63 -34.37 6.34
C ARG A 45 9.06 -33.98 6.71
N ALA A 46 10.01 -34.27 5.82
CA ALA A 46 11.43 -33.94 6.03
C ALA A 46 11.66 -32.46 6.39
N SER A 47 10.98 -31.53 5.72
CA SER A 47 11.09 -30.10 6.02
C SER A 47 10.77 -29.75 7.48
N TYR A 48 9.86 -30.47 8.14
CA TYR A 48 9.47 -30.25 9.53
C TYR A 48 10.48 -30.90 10.49
N ARG A 49 11.07 -32.04 10.11
CA ARG A 49 12.14 -32.70 10.88
C ARG A 49 13.43 -31.89 10.83
N ASP A 50 13.85 -31.52 9.63
CA ASP A 50 15.14 -30.91 9.36
C ASP A 50 15.18 -29.44 9.83
N ASN A 51 14.03 -28.76 9.84
CA ASN A 51 13.87 -27.39 10.35
C ASN A 51 13.01 -27.36 11.62
N TRP A 52 13.23 -28.29 12.54
CA TRP A 52 12.41 -28.51 13.74
C TRP A 52 12.20 -27.26 14.61
N TRP A 53 13.11 -26.27 14.56
CA TRP A 53 13.01 -25.01 15.31
C TRP A 53 12.11 -23.96 14.66
N ILE A 54 11.69 -24.17 13.41
CA ILE A 54 10.81 -23.27 12.66
C ILE A 54 9.38 -23.82 12.69
N HIS A 55 8.37 -22.95 12.73
CA HIS A 55 6.98 -23.36 12.54
C HIS A 55 6.81 -24.14 11.24
N GLY A 56 6.04 -25.24 11.28
CA GLY A 56 5.82 -26.10 10.10
C GLY A 56 5.32 -25.32 8.88
N GLU A 57 4.41 -24.36 9.10
CA GLU A 57 4.02 -23.38 8.09
C GLU A 57 4.46 -21.98 8.54
N PRO A 58 5.65 -21.50 8.14
CA PRO A 58 6.18 -20.22 8.61
C PRO A 58 5.52 -19.01 7.94
N ARG A 59 4.53 -19.22 7.05
CA ARG A 59 3.81 -18.16 6.33
C ARG A 59 4.72 -17.16 5.61
N LYS A 60 5.72 -17.67 4.87
CA LYS A 60 6.74 -16.86 4.15
C LYS A 60 6.14 -15.76 3.27
N VAL A 61 5.04 -16.06 2.57
CA VAL A 61 4.35 -15.09 1.69
C VAL A 61 3.76 -13.94 2.49
N MET A 62 3.03 -14.24 3.57
CA MET A 62 2.46 -13.23 4.47
C MET A 62 3.55 -12.34 5.06
N ARG A 63 4.66 -12.93 5.53
CA ARG A 63 5.79 -12.16 6.08
C ARG A 63 6.37 -11.16 5.08
N LYS A 64 6.51 -11.56 3.80
CA LYS A 64 6.94 -10.66 2.73
C LYS A 64 5.94 -9.53 2.50
N GLN A 65 4.65 -9.83 2.53
CA GLN A 65 3.58 -8.84 2.34
C GLN A 65 3.52 -7.80 3.46
N LEU A 66 3.78 -8.24 4.70
CA LEU A 66 3.78 -7.39 5.90
C LEU A 66 5.10 -6.63 6.11
N ALA A 67 6.19 -7.02 5.45
CA ALA A 67 7.50 -6.40 5.63
C ALA A 67 7.45 -4.89 5.36
N GLY A 68 8.00 -4.10 6.29
CA GLY A 68 8.04 -2.64 6.21
C GLY A 68 6.73 -1.92 6.58
N LEU A 69 5.64 -2.66 6.83
CA LEU A 69 4.42 -2.05 7.36
C LEU A 69 4.54 -1.88 8.88
N PRO A 70 4.19 -0.71 9.45
CA PRO A 70 4.16 -0.53 10.90
C PRO A 70 2.93 -1.21 11.56
N ARG A 71 1.88 -1.46 10.77
CA ARG A 71 0.63 -2.09 11.17
C ARG A 71 -0.07 -2.68 9.95
N TYR A 72 -1.00 -3.59 10.17
CA TYR A 72 -1.78 -4.22 9.11
C TYR A 72 -3.23 -4.45 9.54
N ILE A 73 -4.14 -4.54 8.58
CA ILE A 73 -5.56 -4.78 8.88
C ILE A 73 -5.75 -6.27 9.15
N ALA A 74 -6.56 -6.61 10.16
CA ALA A 74 -6.94 -7.97 10.43
C ALA A 74 -8.44 -8.12 10.69
N THR A 75 -8.96 -9.31 10.42
CA THR A 75 -10.27 -9.78 10.86
C THR A 75 -10.17 -11.23 11.32
N VAL A 76 -11.05 -11.66 12.23
CA VAL A 76 -11.15 -13.10 12.60
C VAL A 76 -11.75 -13.88 11.43
N GLU A 77 -11.46 -15.16 11.25
CA GLU A 77 -12.06 -15.93 10.16
C GLU A 77 -13.56 -16.15 10.40
N THR A 78 -13.93 -16.52 11.63
CA THR A 78 -15.32 -16.80 12.02
C THR A 78 -15.84 -15.80 13.05
N ALA A 79 -16.94 -15.11 12.75
CA ALA A 79 -17.57 -14.16 13.66
C ALA A 79 -19.08 -14.01 13.43
N LYS A 80 -19.82 -13.70 14.49
CA LYS A 80 -21.21 -13.21 14.38
C LYS A 80 -21.25 -11.81 13.75
N HIS A 81 -20.39 -10.92 14.21
CA HIS A 81 -20.27 -9.55 13.71
C HIS A 81 -18.93 -9.39 13.01
N ARG A 82 -18.96 -8.96 11.76
CA ARG A 82 -17.75 -8.79 10.97
C ARG A 82 -17.07 -7.47 11.31
N THR A 83 -15.90 -7.54 11.92
CA THR A 83 -15.12 -6.36 12.29
C THR A 83 -13.71 -6.43 11.71
N PHE A 84 -13.20 -5.29 11.26
CA PHE A 84 -11.81 -5.11 10.84
C PHE A 84 -11.12 -4.14 11.80
N GLN A 85 -9.84 -4.32 12.04
CA GLN A 85 -9.03 -3.45 12.89
C GLN A 85 -7.57 -3.45 12.46
N PHE A 86 -6.81 -2.41 12.83
CA PHE A 86 -5.36 -2.48 12.72
C PHE A 86 -4.77 -3.34 13.85
N LEU A 87 -3.76 -4.14 13.50
CA LEU A 87 -2.82 -4.79 14.41
C LEU A 87 -1.43 -4.22 14.20
N ASP A 88 -0.68 -4.06 15.29
CA ASP A 88 0.72 -3.68 15.24
C ASP A 88 1.55 -4.77 14.54
N ALA A 89 2.59 -4.38 13.80
CA ALA A 89 3.47 -5.31 13.10
C ALA A 89 4.18 -6.32 14.02
N SER A 90 4.31 -6.03 15.31
CA SER A 90 4.85 -6.95 16.31
C SER A 90 3.90 -8.11 16.66
N ILE A 91 2.64 -8.05 16.24
CA ILE A 91 1.64 -9.08 16.50
C ILE A 91 1.65 -10.07 15.35
N LEU A 92 1.87 -11.35 15.64
CA LEU A 92 1.77 -12.41 14.65
C LEU A 92 0.35 -13.00 14.63
N PRO A 93 -0.33 -13.01 13.48
CA PRO A 93 -1.68 -13.58 13.39
C PRO A 93 -1.62 -15.10 13.38
N ASP A 94 -2.50 -15.74 14.16
CA ASP A 94 -2.70 -17.19 14.09
C ASP A 94 -3.56 -17.59 12.87
N ASN A 95 -3.85 -18.88 12.73
CA ASN A 95 -4.60 -19.40 11.59
C ASN A 95 -6.09 -18.98 11.57
N MET A 96 -6.63 -18.47 12.67
CA MET A 96 -8.01 -18.00 12.76
C MET A 96 -8.12 -16.49 12.51
N LEU A 97 -7.00 -15.84 12.13
CA LEU A 97 -6.98 -14.45 11.70
C LEU A 97 -6.63 -14.35 10.22
N ILE A 98 -7.31 -13.43 9.54
CA ILE A 98 -7.01 -13.04 8.18
C ILE A 98 -6.27 -11.71 8.24
N ALA A 99 -5.01 -11.74 7.82
CA ALA A 99 -4.17 -10.55 7.71
C ALA A 99 -4.27 -9.97 6.30
N ILE A 100 -4.65 -8.69 6.23
CA ILE A 100 -4.68 -7.88 5.03
C ILE A 100 -3.49 -6.92 5.13
N ALA A 101 -2.50 -7.12 4.27
CA ALA A 101 -1.24 -6.41 4.31
C ALA A 101 -1.35 -4.98 3.77
N SER A 102 -2.11 -4.13 4.45
CA SER A 102 -2.24 -2.69 4.19
C SER A 102 -2.25 -1.92 5.51
N ASN A 103 -1.52 -0.82 5.55
CA ASN A 103 -1.53 0.17 6.64
C ASN A 103 -2.41 1.39 6.31
N ASP A 104 -3.13 1.36 5.19
CA ASP A 104 -3.96 2.45 4.70
C ASP A 104 -5.34 2.42 5.35
N ALA A 105 -5.68 3.49 6.05
CA ALA A 105 -6.95 3.64 6.73
C ALA A 105 -8.16 3.72 5.78
N PHE A 106 -7.95 4.10 4.52
CA PHE A 106 -9.02 4.05 3.52
C PHE A 106 -9.53 2.61 3.34
N HIS A 107 -8.63 1.63 3.21
CA HIS A 107 -9.04 0.22 3.11
C HIS A 107 -9.73 -0.26 4.38
N LEU A 108 -9.27 0.18 5.57
CA LEU A 108 -9.94 -0.14 6.82
C LEU A 108 -11.38 0.40 6.85
N GLY A 109 -11.58 1.65 6.45
CA GLY A 109 -12.90 2.28 6.35
C GLY A 109 -13.79 1.56 5.34
N ALA A 110 -13.31 1.33 4.12
CA ALA A 110 -14.06 0.63 3.08
C ALA A 110 -14.50 -0.77 3.55
N LEU A 111 -13.60 -1.54 4.16
CA LEU A 111 -13.90 -2.87 4.72
C LEU A 111 -14.84 -2.83 5.92
N SER A 112 -14.89 -1.72 6.66
CA SER A 112 -15.76 -1.56 7.83
C SER A 112 -17.17 -1.07 7.50
N SER A 113 -17.44 -0.77 6.23
CA SER A 113 -18.72 -0.21 5.77
C SER A 113 -19.79 -1.26 5.48
N GLN A 114 -21.05 -0.81 5.42
CA GLN A 114 -22.20 -1.60 4.98
C GLN A 114 -22.04 -2.14 3.57
N SER A 115 -21.35 -1.41 2.67
CA SER A 115 -21.06 -1.89 1.31
C SER A 115 -20.26 -3.19 1.33
N HIS A 116 -19.21 -3.23 2.14
CA HIS A 116 -18.43 -4.45 2.31
C HIS A 116 -19.17 -5.50 3.13
N ALA A 117 -19.98 -5.10 4.12
CA ALA A 117 -20.80 -6.03 4.88
C ALA A 117 -21.80 -6.78 3.98
N ALA A 118 -22.48 -6.09 3.07
CA ALA A 118 -23.40 -6.66 2.08
C ALA A 118 -22.65 -7.60 1.10
N TRP A 119 -21.48 -7.18 0.63
CA TRP A 119 -20.63 -8.01 -0.23
C TRP A 119 -20.17 -9.30 0.46
N ALA A 120 -19.67 -9.19 1.69
CA ALA A 120 -19.20 -10.32 2.49
C ALA A 120 -20.35 -11.24 2.94
N TRP A 121 -21.57 -10.72 3.09
CA TRP A 121 -22.75 -11.53 3.31
C TRP A 121 -23.07 -12.42 2.11
N ALA A 122 -23.07 -11.86 0.90
CA ALA A 122 -23.36 -12.60 -0.33
C ALA A 122 -22.25 -13.61 -0.71
N ASN A 123 -20.99 -13.30 -0.39
CA ASN A 123 -19.83 -14.09 -0.82
C ASN A 123 -19.17 -14.93 0.29
N GLY A 124 -19.57 -14.72 1.55
CA GLY A 124 -19.04 -15.42 2.72
C GLY A 124 -19.56 -16.85 2.83
N GLY A 125 -19.03 -17.57 3.83
CA GLY A 125 -19.46 -18.93 4.17
C GLY A 125 -20.42 -18.96 5.35
N SER A 126 -21.34 -19.92 5.32
CA SER A 126 -22.22 -20.29 6.44
C SER A 126 -21.58 -21.36 7.32
N ILE A 127 -21.91 -21.39 8.61
CA ILE A 127 -21.49 -22.44 9.54
C ILE A 127 -22.72 -22.93 10.31
N GLY A 128 -23.10 -24.20 10.09
CA GLY A 128 -24.27 -24.80 10.73
C GLY A 128 -25.55 -24.01 10.45
N MET A 129 -26.25 -23.59 11.50
CA MET A 129 -27.47 -22.76 11.41
C MET A 129 -27.19 -21.27 11.13
N TYR A 130 -25.94 -20.83 11.18
CA TYR A 130 -25.58 -19.43 10.94
C TYR A 130 -25.28 -19.22 9.44
N ILE A 131 -26.17 -18.49 8.77
CA ILE A 131 -26.13 -18.25 7.32
C ILE A 131 -25.47 -16.91 7.02
N GLY A 132 -24.53 -16.89 6.06
CA GLY A 132 -23.97 -15.65 5.47
C GLY A 132 -22.96 -14.91 6.37
N ASN A 133 -21.84 -14.43 5.80
CA ASN A 133 -20.76 -13.67 6.47
C ASN A 133 -20.13 -14.27 7.76
N VAL A 134 -20.59 -15.42 8.22
CA VAL A 134 -20.13 -16.04 9.47
C VAL A 134 -18.69 -16.50 9.31
N ARG A 135 -18.35 -17.07 8.16
CA ARG A 135 -16.98 -17.38 7.76
C ARG A 135 -16.51 -16.44 6.64
N TYR A 136 -15.43 -15.71 6.89
CA TYR A 136 -14.86 -14.78 5.91
C TYR A 136 -13.92 -15.50 4.96
N ASN A 137 -14.41 -15.87 3.78
CA ASN A 137 -13.55 -16.46 2.76
C ASN A 137 -12.79 -15.35 2.01
N LYS A 138 -11.51 -15.15 2.34
CA LYS A 138 -10.71 -14.05 1.78
C LYS A 138 -10.71 -14.01 0.25
N SER A 139 -10.72 -15.15 -0.45
CA SER A 139 -10.69 -15.18 -1.92
C SER A 139 -12.02 -14.82 -2.58
N ARG A 140 -13.12 -14.83 -1.82
CA ARG A 140 -14.45 -14.43 -2.30
C ARG A 140 -14.95 -13.13 -1.70
N CYS A 141 -14.42 -12.75 -0.54
CA CYS A 141 -14.84 -11.56 0.18
C CYS A 141 -13.87 -10.41 -0.07
N PHE A 142 -12.57 -10.56 0.22
CA PHE A 142 -11.60 -9.48 0.09
C PHE A 142 -11.04 -9.37 -1.34
N GLU A 143 -10.52 -10.48 -1.88
CA GLU A 143 -9.80 -10.47 -3.17
C GLU A 143 -10.68 -10.06 -4.35
N THR A 144 -12.00 -10.22 -4.23
CA THR A 144 -12.98 -9.86 -5.27
C THR A 144 -13.80 -8.62 -4.91
N PHE A 145 -13.60 -8.02 -3.72
CA PHE A 145 -14.34 -6.80 -3.39
C PHE A 145 -13.92 -5.67 -4.33
N PRO A 146 -14.85 -5.08 -5.09
CA PRO A 146 -14.50 -4.00 -5.99
C PRO A 146 -14.39 -2.70 -5.18
N PHE A 147 -13.18 -2.40 -4.71
CA PHE A 147 -12.91 -1.14 -4.01
C PHE A 147 -13.26 0.07 -4.90
N PRO A 148 -13.76 1.17 -4.31
CA PRO A 148 -14.04 2.38 -5.07
C PRO A 148 -12.71 3.02 -5.51
N ASP A 149 -12.74 3.66 -6.67
CA ASP A 149 -11.59 4.31 -7.29
C ASP A 149 -12.07 5.58 -8.01
N GLU A 150 -11.16 6.36 -8.58
CA GLU A 150 -11.48 7.68 -9.18
C GLU A 150 -12.61 7.59 -10.22
N ASP A 151 -12.65 6.49 -10.99
CA ASP A 151 -13.68 6.26 -12.01
C ASP A 151 -15.06 5.91 -11.45
N THR A 152 -15.15 5.53 -10.17
CA THR A 152 -16.43 5.32 -9.49
C THR A 152 -16.89 6.55 -8.71
N GLY A 153 -16.17 7.67 -8.78
CA GLY A 153 -16.51 8.90 -8.04
C GLY A 153 -15.79 9.05 -6.71
N LEU A 154 -14.75 8.26 -6.44
CA LEU A 154 -13.88 8.48 -5.29
C LEU A 154 -13.07 9.77 -5.49
N THR A 155 -13.42 10.81 -4.75
CA THR A 155 -12.61 12.03 -4.65
C THR A 155 -11.58 11.92 -3.53
N GLN A 156 -10.55 12.78 -3.55
CA GLN A 156 -9.57 12.83 -2.47
C GLN A 156 -10.21 13.15 -1.11
N ASP A 157 -11.22 14.03 -1.09
CA ASP A 157 -11.95 14.38 0.13
C ASP A 157 -12.73 13.20 0.69
N LEU A 158 -13.42 12.45 -0.17
CA LEU A 158 -14.12 11.22 0.23
C LEU A 158 -13.14 10.17 0.74
N ARG A 159 -11.99 10.01 0.06
CA ARG A 159 -10.93 9.10 0.49
C ARG A 159 -10.43 9.45 1.90
N ASN A 160 -10.14 10.72 2.13
CA ASN A 160 -9.68 11.23 3.44
C ASN A 160 -10.76 11.06 4.52
N LYS A 161 -12.03 11.34 4.19
CA LYS A 161 -13.17 11.14 5.10
C LYS A 161 -13.33 9.68 5.51
N ILE A 162 -13.34 8.76 4.54
CA ILE A 162 -13.47 7.31 4.77
C ILE A 162 -12.30 6.80 5.62
N ALA A 163 -11.07 7.25 5.31
CA ALA A 163 -9.89 6.92 6.09
C ALA A 163 -10.00 7.42 7.55
N GLY A 164 -10.39 8.68 7.73
CA GLY A 164 -10.59 9.28 9.06
C GLY A 164 -11.66 8.58 9.89
N LEU A 165 -12.77 8.17 9.28
CA LEU A 165 -13.82 7.40 9.95
C LEU A 165 -13.34 5.99 10.32
N GLY A 166 -12.59 5.32 9.43
CA GLY A 166 -11.98 4.02 9.72
C GLY A 166 -11.05 4.05 10.94
N GLU A 167 -10.19 5.07 11.04
CA GLU A 167 -9.33 5.29 12.22
C GLU A 167 -10.13 5.56 13.48
N GLN A 168 -11.15 6.44 13.39
CA GLN A 168 -11.98 6.77 14.54
C GLN A 168 -12.72 5.55 15.09
N ILE A 169 -13.30 4.71 14.22
CA ILE A 169 -13.98 3.48 14.62
C ILE A 169 -13.00 2.49 15.27
N ASP A 170 -11.79 2.33 14.73
CA ASP A 170 -10.75 1.47 15.33
C ASP A 170 -10.27 1.98 16.69
N ALA A 171 -9.94 3.27 16.78
CA ALA A 171 -9.51 3.92 18.01
C ALA A 171 -10.60 3.90 19.09
N HIS A 172 -11.86 4.16 18.71
CA HIS A 172 -13.02 4.13 19.61
C HIS A 172 -13.14 2.77 20.27
N ARG A 173 -13.22 1.70 19.46
CA ARG A 173 -13.34 0.33 19.96
C ARG A 173 -12.20 -0.03 20.90
N LYS A 174 -10.95 0.23 20.50
CA LYS A 174 -9.77 -0.08 21.32
C LYS A 174 -9.75 0.69 22.64
N ARG A 175 -10.05 2.00 22.62
CA ARG A 175 -10.09 2.84 23.82
C ARG A 175 -11.09 2.32 24.84
N HIS A 176 -12.31 2.01 24.40
CA HIS A 176 -13.37 1.56 25.30
C HIS A 176 -13.14 0.14 25.82
N GLN A 177 -12.59 -0.77 25.00
CA GLN A 177 -12.17 -2.09 25.48
C GLN A 177 -11.03 -2.01 26.51
N ALA A 178 -10.09 -1.09 26.32
CA ALA A 178 -9.00 -0.88 27.29
C ALA A 178 -9.50 -0.29 28.61
N ALA A 179 -10.49 0.62 28.56
CA ALA A 179 -11.05 1.26 29.75
C ALA A 179 -12.00 0.36 30.55
N HIS A 180 -12.61 -0.65 29.91
CA HIS A 180 -13.63 -1.50 30.53
C HIS A 180 -13.32 -2.99 30.33
N PRO A 181 -12.52 -3.61 31.23
CA PRO A 181 -12.25 -5.04 31.22
C PRO A 181 -13.55 -5.83 31.31
N GLY A 182 -13.91 -6.55 30.24
CA GLY A 182 -15.19 -7.26 30.09
C GLY A 182 -16.08 -6.73 28.97
N LEU A 183 -15.77 -5.55 28.41
CA LEU A 183 -16.40 -5.06 27.20
C LEU A 183 -15.82 -5.75 25.97
N THR A 184 -16.66 -6.54 25.29
CA THR A 184 -16.26 -7.26 24.06
C THR A 184 -16.77 -6.56 22.81
N LEU A 185 -16.07 -6.75 21.68
CA LEU A 185 -16.55 -6.26 20.38
C LEU A 185 -17.92 -6.85 20.06
N THR A 186 -18.11 -8.15 20.30
CA THR A 186 -19.40 -8.82 20.07
C THR A 186 -20.52 -8.19 20.89
N GLY A 187 -20.25 -7.82 22.15
CA GLY A 187 -21.18 -7.09 22.99
C GLY A 187 -21.58 -5.73 22.40
N MET A 188 -20.59 -4.91 22.04
CA MET A 188 -20.83 -3.59 21.44
C MET A 188 -21.66 -3.67 20.16
N TYR A 189 -21.35 -4.62 19.27
CA TYR A 189 -22.08 -4.76 18.01
C TYR A 189 -23.46 -5.41 18.17
N ASN A 190 -23.69 -6.26 19.17
CA ASN A 190 -25.04 -6.70 19.51
C ASN A 190 -25.93 -5.53 19.93
N VAL A 191 -25.39 -4.61 20.74
CA VAL A 191 -26.11 -3.39 21.15
C VAL A 191 -26.31 -2.46 19.96
N LEU A 192 -25.31 -2.30 19.09
CA LEU A 192 -25.43 -1.50 17.87
C LEU A 192 -26.59 -1.99 16.98
N GLU A 193 -26.70 -3.29 16.75
CA GLU A 193 -27.82 -3.87 15.98
C GLU A 193 -29.17 -3.67 16.69
N ALA A 194 -29.22 -3.75 18.02
CA ALA A 194 -30.44 -3.47 18.78
C ALA A 194 -30.89 -2.00 18.60
N LEU A 195 -29.96 -1.05 18.63
CA LEU A 195 -30.23 0.36 18.35
C LEU A 195 -30.72 0.58 16.92
N LYS A 196 -30.08 -0.05 15.92
CA LYS A 196 -30.49 0.02 14.51
C LYS A 196 -31.90 -0.55 14.29
N ALA A 197 -32.26 -1.60 15.02
CA ALA A 197 -33.59 -2.20 14.98
C ALA A 197 -34.67 -1.43 15.79
N GLY A 198 -34.29 -0.37 16.52
CA GLY A 198 -35.22 0.35 17.41
C GLY A 198 -35.73 -0.49 18.59
N ARG A 199 -35.00 -1.55 18.97
CA ARG A 199 -35.37 -2.42 20.08
C ARG A 199 -34.91 -1.83 21.41
N ASP A 200 -35.76 -1.92 22.43
CA ASP A 200 -35.38 -1.59 23.81
C ASP A 200 -34.20 -2.43 24.32
N LEU A 201 -33.22 -1.75 24.92
CA LEU A 201 -32.05 -2.39 25.50
C LEU A 201 -32.37 -3.01 26.86
N THR A 202 -31.91 -4.24 27.08
CA THR A 202 -31.92 -4.88 28.40
C THR A 202 -30.98 -4.16 29.38
N ALA A 203 -31.09 -4.42 30.68
CA ALA A 203 -30.20 -3.81 31.69
C ALA A 203 -28.71 -4.04 31.39
N LYS A 204 -28.33 -5.25 30.95
CA LYS A 204 -26.95 -5.57 30.55
C LYS A 204 -26.52 -4.79 29.30
N GLU A 205 -27.42 -4.68 28.32
CA GLU A 205 -27.14 -3.93 27.09
C GLU A 205 -27.02 -2.43 27.33
N LYS A 206 -27.76 -1.86 28.29
CA LYS A 206 -27.59 -0.47 28.74
C LYS A 206 -26.21 -0.23 29.33
N THR A 207 -25.69 -1.16 30.14
CA THR A 207 -24.31 -1.07 30.65
C THR A 207 -23.29 -1.08 29.52
N ILE A 208 -23.43 -2.00 28.55
CA ILE A 208 -22.55 -2.08 27.37
C ILE A 208 -22.67 -0.80 26.53
N HIS A 209 -23.89 -0.27 26.36
CA HIS A 209 -24.16 0.96 25.62
C HIS A 209 -23.37 2.13 26.20
N THR A 210 -23.41 2.30 27.52
CA THR A 210 -22.68 3.36 28.24
C THR A 210 -21.16 3.14 28.20
N GLN A 211 -20.68 1.94 28.54
CA GLN A 211 -19.24 1.64 28.57
C GLN A 211 -18.58 1.72 27.19
N GLY A 212 -19.27 1.21 26.16
CA GLY A 212 -18.79 1.21 24.79
C GLY A 212 -19.10 2.48 24.00
N LEU A 213 -19.81 3.44 24.61
CA LEU A 213 -20.36 4.61 23.93
C LEU A 213 -20.97 4.24 22.57
N VAL A 214 -21.89 3.27 22.59
CA VAL A 214 -22.37 2.62 21.36
C VAL A 214 -23.19 3.57 20.47
N GLY A 215 -23.79 4.62 21.03
CA GLY A 215 -24.40 5.71 20.25
C GLY A 215 -23.39 6.44 19.36
N VAL A 216 -22.22 6.79 19.90
CA VAL A 216 -21.13 7.41 19.12
C VAL A 216 -20.61 6.45 18.06
N LEU A 217 -20.44 5.16 18.42
CA LEU A 217 -20.06 4.13 17.45
C LEU A 217 -21.08 4.03 16.32
N LYS A 218 -22.37 4.16 16.61
CA LYS A 218 -23.44 4.15 15.61
C LYS A 218 -23.31 5.34 14.66
N GLU A 219 -23.15 6.55 15.17
CA GLU A 219 -22.97 7.75 14.36
C GLU A 219 -21.77 7.64 13.42
N LEU A 220 -20.63 7.14 13.92
CA LEU A 220 -19.44 6.90 13.09
C LEU A 220 -19.70 5.90 11.96
N HIS A 221 -20.46 4.84 12.22
CA HIS A 221 -20.87 3.87 11.19
C HIS A 221 -21.86 4.49 10.21
N ASP A 222 -22.85 5.25 10.69
CA ASP A 222 -23.82 5.93 9.81
C ASP A 222 -23.12 6.93 8.87
N GLU A 223 -22.12 7.68 9.36
CA GLU A 223 -21.31 8.57 8.53
C GLU A 223 -20.45 7.83 7.51
N LEU A 224 -19.89 6.67 7.90
CA LEU A 224 -19.11 5.81 7.01
C LEU A 224 -20.00 5.21 5.92
N ASP A 225 -21.17 4.71 6.31
CA ASP A 225 -22.17 4.10 5.44
C ASP A 225 -22.85 5.12 4.53
N ALA A 226 -22.80 6.41 4.87
CA ALA A 226 -23.15 7.49 3.96
C ALA A 226 -22.00 7.86 2.99
N ALA A 227 -20.75 7.82 3.44
CA ALA A 227 -19.58 8.24 2.65
C ALA A 227 -19.14 7.20 1.61
N VAL A 228 -19.17 5.90 1.94
CA VAL A 228 -18.68 4.85 1.05
C VAL A 228 -19.54 4.72 -0.23
N PRO A 229 -20.89 4.73 -0.18
CA PRO A 229 -21.70 4.77 -1.40
C PRO A 229 -21.41 5.98 -2.29
N GLN A 230 -21.10 7.14 -1.72
CA GLN A 230 -20.72 8.32 -2.51
C GLN A 230 -19.42 8.10 -3.29
N ALA A 231 -18.47 7.33 -2.74
CA ALA A 231 -17.25 6.93 -3.45
C ALA A 231 -17.50 5.95 -4.61
N TYR A 232 -18.71 5.36 -4.67
CA TYR A 232 -19.23 4.60 -5.81
C TYR A 232 -20.16 5.43 -6.72
N GLY A 233 -20.27 6.74 -6.49
CA GLY A 233 -21.15 7.62 -7.26
C GLY A 233 -22.64 7.37 -6.96
N LEU A 234 -22.92 6.68 -5.85
CA LEU A 234 -24.27 6.33 -5.43
C LEU A 234 -24.81 7.37 -4.44
N LYS A 235 -26.13 7.50 -4.42
CA LYS A 235 -26.82 8.33 -3.43
C LYS A 235 -26.75 7.66 -2.05
N PRO A 236 -26.85 8.40 -0.95
CA PRO A 236 -27.06 7.81 0.36
C PRO A 236 -28.39 7.05 0.45
N GLY A 237 -28.49 6.07 1.35
CA GLY A 237 -29.75 5.40 1.70
C GLY A 237 -30.24 4.31 0.72
N LEU A 238 -29.36 3.76 -0.12
CA LEU A 238 -29.72 2.58 -0.92
C LEU A 238 -30.03 1.37 -0.03
N THR A 239 -30.90 0.50 -0.52
CA THR A 239 -31.09 -0.82 0.08
C THR A 239 -29.83 -1.68 -0.11
N ASN A 240 -29.63 -2.66 0.79
CA ASN A 240 -28.51 -3.61 0.68
C ASN A 240 -28.52 -4.33 -0.68
N ASP A 241 -29.70 -4.66 -1.21
CA ASP A 241 -29.83 -5.36 -2.50
C ASP A 241 -29.38 -4.46 -3.66
N ALA A 242 -29.79 -3.19 -3.68
CA ALA A 242 -29.39 -2.26 -4.73
C ALA A 242 -27.88 -1.97 -4.69
N LEU A 243 -27.33 -1.84 -3.49
CA LEU A 243 -25.88 -1.71 -3.28
C LEU A 243 -25.13 -2.96 -3.76
N LEU A 244 -25.61 -4.15 -3.39
CA LEU A 244 -25.00 -5.41 -3.83
C LEU A 244 -25.06 -5.59 -5.35
N THR A 245 -26.18 -5.26 -5.99
CA THR A 245 -26.30 -5.28 -7.46
C THR A 245 -25.24 -4.40 -8.11
N HIS A 246 -25.06 -3.17 -7.62
CA HIS A 246 -24.03 -2.26 -8.14
C HIS A 246 -22.62 -2.86 -7.96
N LEU A 247 -22.30 -3.40 -6.79
CA LEU A 247 -21.01 -4.03 -6.53
C LEU A 247 -20.77 -5.25 -7.43
N VAL A 248 -21.78 -6.08 -7.69
CA VAL A 248 -21.65 -7.22 -8.62
C VAL A 248 -21.33 -6.73 -10.04
N THR A 249 -22.02 -5.69 -10.52
CA THR A 249 -21.73 -5.09 -11.82
C THR A 249 -20.30 -4.55 -11.88
N LEU A 250 -19.88 -3.81 -10.85
CA LEU A 250 -18.53 -3.26 -10.80
C LEU A 250 -17.47 -4.37 -10.73
N ASN A 251 -17.71 -5.44 -9.95
CA ASN A 251 -16.80 -6.59 -9.90
C ASN A 251 -16.62 -7.24 -11.28
N ALA A 252 -17.70 -7.43 -12.04
CA ALA A 252 -17.62 -7.97 -13.40
C ALA A 252 -16.82 -7.06 -14.34
N GLN A 253 -16.96 -5.74 -14.20
CA GLN A 253 -16.16 -4.76 -14.92
C GLN A 253 -14.67 -4.87 -14.54
N ARG A 254 -14.34 -4.93 -13.24
CA ARG A 254 -12.95 -5.09 -12.77
C ARG A 254 -12.33 -6.40 -13.27
N ALA A 255 -13.05 -7.50 -13.25
CA ALA A 255 -12.57 -8.78 -13.78
C ALA A 255 -12.26 -8.69 -15.29
N ALA A 256 -13.08 -7.96 -16.06
CA ALA A 256 -12.82 -7.71 -17.48
C ALA A 256 -11.59 -6.81 -17.70
N GLU A 257 -11.41 -5.77 -16.88
CA GLU A 257 -10.22 -4.90 -16.90
C GLU A 257 -8.94 -5.69 -16.58
N GLU A 258 -8.96 -6.53 -15.56
CA GLU A 258 -7.83 -7.38 -15.18
C GLU A 258 -7.46 -8.35 -16.30
N LYS A 259 -8.45 -8.97 -16.95
CA LYS A 259 -8.23 -9.83 -18.13
C LYS A 259 -7.63 -9.06 -19.31
N ALA A 260 -7.95 -7.77 -19.44
CA ALA A 260 -7.36 -6.87 -20.42
C ALA A 260 -6.00 -6.29 -19.99
N GLY A 261 -5.48 -6.67 -18.81
CA GLY A 261 -4.18 -6.23 -18.29
C GLY A 261 -4.20 -4.93 -17.49
N LYS A 262 -5.38 -4.32 -17.28
CA LYS A 262 -5.55 -3.15 -16.41
C LYS A 262 -5.88 -3.62 -14.99
N VAL A 263 -4.88 -3.60 -14.11
CA VAL A 263 -5.05 -3.99 -12.70
C VAL A 263 -5.03 -2.77 -11.79
N ARG A 264 -6.07 -2.63 -10.96
CA ARG A 264 -6.17 -1.59 -9.92
C ARG A 264 -5.55 -2.10 -8.63
N TRP A 265 -4.25 -1.84 -8.47
CA TRP A 265 -3.49 -2.30 -7.32
C TRP A 265 -3.84 -1.51 -6.06
N LEU A 266 -4.18 -2.21 -4.97
CA LEU A 266 -4.40 -1.59 -3.65
C LEU A 266 -3.09 -1.13 -3.00
N ARG A 267 -1.98 -1.79 -3.33
CA ARG A 267 -0.61 -1.47 -2.91
C ARG A 267 0.34 -1.63 -4.08
N PRO A 268 0.32 -0.70 -5.05
CA PRO A 268 1.13 -0.81 -6.25
C PRO A 268 2.63 -0.91 -5.94
N GLU A 269 3.11 -0.29 -4.85
CA GLU A 269 4.50 -0.35 -4.40
C GLU A 269 4.98 -1.75 -4.01
N PHE A 270 4.03 -2.62 -3.61
CA PHE A 270 4.31 -4.02 -3.29
C PHE A 270 3.92 -4.96 -4.43
N GLN A 271 2.75 -4.72 -5.04
CA GLN A 271 2.10 -5.66 -5.96
C GLN A 271 2.55 -5.49 -7.42
N ASN A 272 3.00 -4.30 -7.82
CA ASN A 272 3.35 -3.99 -9.21
C ASN A 272 4.88 -3.79 -9.36
N PRO A 273 5.60 -4.74 -9.99
CA PRO A 273 7.03 -4.58 -10.29
C PRO A 273 7.34 -3.33 -11.12
N ALA A 274 6.45 -2.94 -12.05
CA ALA A 274 6.63 -1.76 -12.88
C ALA A 274 6.46 -0.44 -12.09
N PHE A 275 5.70 -0.44 -11.00
CA PHE A 275 5.58 0.72 -10.11
C PHE A 275 6.92 1.05 -9.43
N LYS A 276 7.69 0.02 -9.04
CA LYS A 276 9.03 0.24 -8.48
C LYS A 276 9.97 0.87 -9.50
N ALA A 277 9.88 0.43 -10.76
CA ALA A 277 10.67 1.00 -11.85
C ALA A 277 10.28 2.47 -12.12
N SER A 278 8.98 2.80 -12.16
CA SER A 278 8.53 4.18 -12.39
C SER A 278 8.84 5.11 -11.21
N GLN A 279 8.69 4.66 -9.97
CA GLN A 279 9.05 5.43 -8.78
C GLN A 279 10.56 5.71 -8.73
N GLN A 280 11.39 4.74 -9.13
CA GLN A 280 12.84 4.94 -9.21
C GLN A 280 13.21 5.94 -10.31
N VAL A 281 12.48 5.98 -11.42
CA VAL A 281 12.64 7.02 -12.46
C VAL A 281 12.22 8.40 -11.95
N LEU A 282 11.10 8.51 -11.25
CA LEU A 282 10.62 9.77 -10.64
C LEU A 282 11.60 10.32 -9.59
N LEU A 283 12.11 9.46 -8.69
CA LEU A 283 13.10 9.86 -7.69
C LEU A 283 14.41 10.32 -8.35
N ASN A 284 14.84 9.64 -9.42
CA ASN A 284 15.99 10.07 -10.20
C ASN A 284 15.73 11.39 -10.93
N GLN A 285 14.48 11.72 -11.28
CA GLN A 285 14.11 13.01 -11.88
C GLN A 285 14.06 14.15 -10.85
N GLU A 286 13.55 13.91 -9.64
CA GLU A 286 13.52 14.92 -8.56
C GLU A 286 14.93 15.29 -8.07
N LEU A 287 15.84 14.32 -8.00
CA LEU A 287 17.27 14.56 -7.71
C LEU A 287 17.99 15.37 -8.82
N LEU A 288 17.40 15.44 -10.01
CA LEU A 288 17.91 16.20 -11.15
C LEU A 288 17.16 17.53 -11.38
N ALA A 289 16.14 17.85 -10.56
CA ALA A 289 15.45 19.12 -10.65
C ALA A 289 16.29 20.24 -10.01
N PRO A 290 16.58 21.36 -10.71
CA PRO A 290 17.24 22.50 -10.08
C PRO A 290 16.34 23.08 -9.00
N VAL A 291 16.87 23.20 -7.78
CA VAL A 291 16.22 23.88 -6.66
C VAL A 291 16.03 25.36 -7.05
N PHE A 292 14.81 25.75 -7.40
CA PHE A 292 14.43 27.15 -7.47
C PHE A 292 14.25 27.67 -6.04
N ILE A 293 15.31 28.27 -5.49
CA ILE A 293 15.18 29.09 -4.28
C ILE A 293 14.41 30.35 -4.67
N GLY A 294 13.22 30.49 -4.12
CA GLY A 294 12.35 31.66 -4.30
C GLY A 294 13.01 32.94 -3.82
N GLN A 295 12.73 33.99 -4.59
CA GLN A 295 13.08 35.40 -4.37
C GLN A 295 12.89 35.84 -2.90
N GLN A 296 13.96 36.33 -2.29
CA GLN A 296 13.87 37.25 -1.14
C GLN A 296 14.07 38.68 -1.63
N ALA A 297 13.22 39.55 -1.08
CA ALA A 297 13.07 40.95 -1.42
C ALA A 297 14.31 41.80 -1.10
N ASN A 298 14.48 42.81 -1.94
CA ASN A 298 15.44 43.91 -1.87
C ASN A 298 15.58 44.56 -0.48
N LEU A 299 16.82 44.71 -0.02
CA LEU A 299 17.30 45.91 0.66
C LEU A 299 18.71 46.23 0.14
N ILE A 300 18.84 47.39 -0.52
CA ILE A 300 20.11 48.04 -0.91
C ILE A 300 20.56 48.92 0.29
N PRO A 301 21.86 49.22 0.48
CA PRO A 301 22.44 50.35 -0.26
C PRO A 301 23.92 50.20 -0.71
N GLU A 302 24.17 50.76 -1.90
CA GLU A 302 25.31 51.60 -2.34
C GLU A 302 26.73 51.35 -1.80
N ASN A 303 27.72 51.05 -2.66
CA ASN A 303 28.42 52.01 -3.53
C ASN A 303 29.60 51.37 -4.29
N ASP A 304 29.68 51.71 -5.57
CA ASP A 304 30.72 51.47 -6.60
C ASP A 304 32.04 52.23 -6.27
N PRO A 305 33.14 52.23 -7.09
CA PRO A 305 33.34 51.60 -8.40
C PRO A 305 34.74 50.99 -8.67
N LYS A 306 34.85 50.14 -9.71
CA LYS A 306 35.75 50.39 -10.87
C LYS A 306 35.72 49.29 -11.95
N ALA A 307 35.38 49.76 -13.15
CA ALA A 307 35.97 49.43 -14.46
C ALA A 307 35.65 48.08 -15.14
N ALA A 308 34.55 48.10 -15.89
CA ALA A 308 34.43 47.78 -17.32
C ALA A 308 35.60 47.07 -18.03
N LYS A 309 35.30 45.95 -18.71
CA LYS A 309 35.11 45.92 -20.18
C LYS A 309 34.73 44.52 -20.68
N ASN A 310 33.60 44.44 -21.39
CA ASN A 310 33.21 43.31 -22.22
C ASN A 310 34.17 43.16 -23.41
N GLY A 311 34.66 41.94 -23.62
CA GLY A 311 35.28 41.48 -24.84
C GLY A 311 34.66 40.14 -25.25
N LYS A 312 33.97 40.14 -26.40
CA LYS A 312 33.45 38.95 -27.10
C LYS A 312 34.54 37.86 -27.18
N LYS A 313 34.20 36.62 -26.83
CA LYS A 313 34.97 35.43 -27.23
C LYS A 313 34.02 34.35 -27.73
N ASP A 314 34.27 33.99 -28.98
CA ASP A 314 33.73 32.84 -29.69
C ASP A 314 33.88 31.56 -28.86
N VAL A 315 32.79 30.82 -28.65
CA VAL A 315 32.82 29.53 -27.95
C VAL A 315 33.24 28.46 -28.96
N LYS A 316 34.55 28.22 -29.06
CA LYS A 316 35.07 26.91 -29.47
C LYS A 316 34.73 25.90 -28.36
N THR A 317 33.73 25.05 -28.60
CA THR A 317 33.36 23.96 -27.70
C THR A 317 34.49 22.93 -27.64
N SER A 318 35.07 22.75 -26.46
CA SER A 318 35.94 21.60 -26.19
C SER A 318 35.06 20.37 -25.94
N PRO A 319 35.35 19.18 -26.50
CA PRO A 319 34.49 18.01 -26.36
C PRO A 319 34.46 17.46 -24.93
N ASN A 320 33.26 17.15 -24.44
CA ASN A 320 33.01 16.57 -23.13
C ASN A 320 33.46 15.10 -23.06
N ALA A 321 33.93 14.63 -21.90
CA ALA A 321 34.29 13.22 -21.74
C ALA A 321 33.04 12.32 -21.83
N TRP A 322 33.15 11.20 -22.56
CA TRP A 322 32.02 10.26 -22.71
C TRP A 322 31.77 9.47 -21.41
N PRO A 323 30.55 9.49 -20.84
CA PRO A 323 30.26 8.78 -19.60
C PRO A 323 30.31 7.25 -19.74
N SER A 324 30.72 6.54 -18.68
CA SER A 324 30.87 5.08 -18.69
C SER A 324 29.56 4.30 -18.44
N THR A 325 28.52 4.93 -17.89
CA THR A 325 27.24 4.29 -17.58
C THR A 325 26.14 4.75 -18.53
N LEU A 326 25.23 3.84 -18.91
CA LEU A 326 24.13 4.14 -19.85
C LEU A 326 23.25 5.31 -19.39
N PRO A 327 22.84 5.43 -18.09
CA PRO A 327 22.05 6.57 -17.65
C PRO A 327 22.79 7.91 -17.80
N ALA A 328 24.09 7.95 -17.51
CA ALA A 328 24.89 9.15 -17.67
C ALA A 328 25.10 9.51 -19.16
N GLN A 329 25.21 8.51 -20.04
CA GLN A 329 25.28 8.73 -21.50
C GLN A 329 23.99 9.37 -22.04
N VAL A 330 22.82 8.84 -21.63
CA VAL A 330 21.51 9.38 -22.00
C VAL A 330 21.37 10.83 -21.51
N SER A 331 21.75 11.10 -20.26
CA SER A 331 21.72 12.44 -19.68
C SER A 331 22.63 13.44 -20.43
N ALA A 332 23.86 13.03 -20.77
CA ALA A 332 24.80 13.87 -21.48
C ALA A 332 24.30 14.26 -22.88
N ILE A 333 23.70 13.33 -23.62
CA ILE A 333 23.12 13.61 -24.95
C ILE A 333 21.88 14.50 -24.84
N ALA A 334 21.01 14.24 -23.86
CA ALA A 334 19.82 15.07 -23.63
C ALA A 334 20.20 16.52 -23.30
N GLN A 335 21.20 16.73 -22.44
CA GLN A 335 21.72 18.06 -22.12
C GLN A 335 22.34 18.74 -23.36
N LEU A 336 23.11 18.01 -24.16
CA LEU A 336 23.68 18.55 -25.39
C LEU A 336 22.58 19.04 -26.34
N LEU A 337 21.56 18.21 -26.61
CA LEU A 337 20.45 18.56 -27.51
C LEU A 337 19.59 19.72 -26.98
N ALA A 338 19.36 19.78 -25.67
CA ALA A 338 18.63 20.87 -25.04
C ALA A 338 19.41 22.20 -25.08
N SER A 339 20.73 22.14 -24.88
CA SER A 339 21.60 23.32 -24.87
C SER A 339 21.94 23.85 -26.27
N ALA A 340 21.86 23.00 -27.30
CA ALA A 340 22.26 23.35 -28.66
C ALA A 340 21.33 24.38 -29.33
N GLY A 341 20.05 24.45 -28.95
CA GLY A 341 19.06 25.38 -29.51
C GLY A 341 18.74 25.19 -31.01
N ALA A 342 19.46 24.32 -31.71
CA ALA A 342 19.37 24.03 -33.14
C ALA A 342 19.47 22.52 -33.40
N THR A 343 19.14 22.12 -34.62
CA THR A 343 19.20 20.72 -35.06
C THR A 343 20.66 20.31 -35.28
N LEU A 344 21.10 19.25 -34.60
CA LEU A 344 22.46 18.72 -34.68
C LEU A 344 22.51 17.46 -35.54
N SER A 345 23.50 17.36 -36.41
CA SER A 345 23.76 16.11 -37.15
C SER A 345 24.36 15.05 -36.22
N LEU A 346 24.26 13.76 -36.59
CA LEU A 346 24.90 12.70 -35.82
C LEU A 346 26.41 12.93 -35.66
N THR A 347 27.06 13.47 -36.70
CA THR A 347 28.48 13.83 -36.70
C THR A 347 28.82 14.95 -35.72
N ASP A 348 27.94 15.95 -35.55
CA ASP A 348 28.16 17.04 -34.58
C ASP A 348 27.99 16.55 -33.13
N ILE A 349 27.04 15.66 -32.91
CA ILE A 349 26.82 15.01 -31.61
C ILE A 349 28.04 14.15 -31.26
N GLU A 350 28.57 13.38 -32.21
CA GLU A 350 29.79 12.61 -32.00
C GLU A 350 31.01 13.50 -31.72
N ALA A 351 31.16 14.61 -32.42
CA ALA A 351 32.26 15.56 -32.24
C ALA A 351 32.22 16.27 -30.87
N SER A 352 31.04 16.34 -30.25
CA SER A 352 30.84 16.95 -28.93
C SER A 352 31.37 16.10 -27.77
N PHE A 353 31.74 14.83 -28.02
CA PHE A 353 32.22 13.92 -26.98
C PHE A 353 33.55 13.23 -27.30
N LYS A 354 34.37 13.03 -26.27
CA LYS A 354 35.64 12.28 -26.32
C LYS A 354 35.54 11.01 -25.48
N GLY A 355 35.54 9.85 -26.14
CA GLY A 355 35.41 8.54 -25.47
C GLY A 355 36.24 7.45 -26.15
N LYS A 356 36.74 6.48 -25.36
CA LYS A 356 37.43 5.27 -25.87
C LYS A 356 36.42 4.13 -26.08
N GLY A 357 36.55 3.37 -27.17
CA GLY A 357 35.71 2.20 -27.47
C GLY A 357 34.56 2.48 -28.47
N PRO A 358 33.72 1.48 -28.79
CA PRO A 358 32.73 1.54 -29.87
C PRO A 358 31.42 2.26 -29.48
N TRP A 359 31.49 3.27 -28.61
CA TRP A 359 30.30 3.96 -28.06
C TRP A 359 29.44 4.65 -29.13
N LYS A 360 30.07 5.10 -30.22
CA LYS A 360 29.39 5.67 -31.39
C LYS A 360 28.32 4.75 -31.98
N LYS A 361 28.52 3.43 -31.90
CA LYS A 361 27.54 2.43 -32.39
C LYS A 361 26.24 2.42 -31.57
N GLY A 362 26.29 2.83 -30.30
CA GLY A 362 25.13 2.88 -29.42
C GLY A 362 24.37 4.20 -29.47
N LEU A 363 24.96 5.24 -30.07
CA LEU A 363 24.41 6.59 -30.11
C LEU A 363 23.04 6.68 -30.82
N PRO A 364 22.80 6.01 -31.97
CA PRO A 364 21.48 6.03 -32.61
C PRO A 364 20.37 5.49 -31.70
N ARG A 365 20.63 4.38 -30.99
CA ARG A 365 19.66 3.78 -30.07
C ARG A 365 19.29 4.71 -28.91
N ILE A 366 20.26 5.48 -28.41
CA ILE A 366 20.01 6.45 -27.34
C ILE A 366 19.17 7.63 -27.86
N LEU A 367 19.46 8.13 -29.06
CA LEU A 367 18.69 9.21 -29.69
C LEU A 367 17.25 8.79 -29.98
N GLU A 368 17.04 7.57 -30.48
CA GLU A 368 15.71 6.98 -30.65
C GLU A 368 14.96 6.84 -29.33
N THR A 369 15.65 6.43 -28.27
CA THR A 369 15.07 6.35 -26.92
C THR A 369 14.65 7.73 -26.41
N LEU A 370 15.49 8.75 -26.58
CA LEU A 370 15.16 10.13 -26.20
C LEU A 370 13.97 10.67 -27.00
N ALA A 371 13.82 10.27 -28.26
CA ALA A 371 12.67 10.66 -29.06
C ALA A 371 11.38 9.93 -28.69
N ALA A 372 11.45 8.64 -28.37
CA ALA A 372 10.31 7.90 -27.81
C ALA A 372 9.85 8.50 -26.47
N LEU A 373 10.78 9.09 -25.70
CA LEU A 373 10.50 9.78 -24.44
C LEU A 373 10.11 11.25 -24.61
N GLY A 374 9.96 11.74 -25.86
CA GLY A 374 9.55 13.11 -26.16
C GLY A 374 10.59 14.19 -25.78
N ARG A 375 11.85 13.82 -25.57
CA ARG A 375 12.95 14.72 -25.20
C ARG A 375 13.84 15.13 -26.38
N ALA A 376 13.67 14.47 -27.51
CA ALA A 376 14.28 14.84 -28.77
C ALA A 376 13.29 14.58 -29.91
N ARG A 377 13.46 15.25 -31.04
CA ARG A 377 12.78 14.89 -32.29
C ARG A 377 13.78 14.81 -33.42
N ARG A 378 13.47 13.94 -34.39
CA ARG A 378 14.24 13.82 -35.62
C ARG A 378 13.75 14.86 -36.64
N GLU A 379 14.65 15.66 -37.16
CA GLU A 379 14.40 16.64 -38.22
C GLU A 379 15.35 16.33 -39.39
N GLY A 380 14.83 15.66 -40.43
CA GLY A 380 15.64 15.17 -41.54
C GLY A 380 16.68 14.12 -41.08
N GLU A 381 17.96 14.40 -41.33
CA GLU A 381 19.09 13.57 -40.87
C GLU A 381 19.65 14.01 -39.50
N GLY A 382 19.08 15.05 -38.89
CA GLY A 382 19.52 15.59 -37.60
C GLY A 382 18.54 15.36 -36.45
N TRP A 383 19.00 15.70 -35.25
CA TRP A 383 18.25 15.57 -34.00
C TRP A 383 18.18 16.92 -33.29
N ARG A 384 17.01 17.24 -32.73
CA ARG A 384 16.75 18.47 -31.99
C ARG A 384 16.17 18.15 -30.62
N GLY A 385 16.64 18.84 -29.58
CA GLY A 385 16.05 18.74 -28.23
C GLY A 385 14.67 19.41 -28.15
N LEU A 386 13.77 18.85 -27.33
CA LEU A 386 12.43 19.39 -27.06
C LEU A 386 12.31 19.96 -25.66
#